data_AF-A0ABD1DNT0-F1
#
_entry.id   AF-A0ABD1DNT0-F1
#
_cell.length_a   1.000
_cell.length_b   1.000
_cell.length_c   1.000
_cell.angle_alpha   90.00
_cell.angle_beta   90.00
_cell.angle_gamma   90.00
#
_symmetry.space_group_name_H-M   'P 1'
#
loop_
_entity.id
_entity.type
_entity.pdbx_description
1 polymer ?
#
loop_
_entity_poly.entity_id
_entity_poly.type
_entity_poly.pdbx_seq_one_letter_code
_entity_poly.pdbx_strand_id
1 'polypeptide(L)'
;MGSWTRMQRMASLTVGAVGGAAGFWYASRQWNQRQVHASWTTNFEVSKCGKWDYNWDHRDPRSLVEPVGDNVDPVVQNRYNEKLDKKRTRVTRHLILVRHGQYNMDGRTDAERYLTEKGRKQAACSGERLKQLGFDFDKIIRSTMTRAQETAKIISGSLPELKLHDDAMLEEGAPIPPEPPVGHWRPEVSQFFEDGARIEAAFRKYFHRAEPDQKQDTYTLVVCHANVIRYFVCRALQFPPEAWLRISLGHASITWISVMDDGRVTLRTLGETGHMPKELLSRPSNQTKARGTRNLILIRHGQYNLDGRNDSERYLTEVGQKQVALTANYLKRLGVKFDRIVRSTMTRARESAKIISESFPGLKLLDEPLLIEGTPIRPDPPSSSRHSDSEIATTHARIEAAFRKYFHRGDPTVQKQGDTYTPVVCHANVIRYLVCRALQIPPEAWLRMSLAHASLTWIAIGNKGRVSLRSLGEASHIPPELQSR
;
A
#
# COMPACT_ATOMS: atom_id res chain seq x y z
N MET A 1 52.20 -29.03 -47.21
CA MET A 1 51.03 -28.39 -46.55
C MET A 1 49.83 -28.54 -47.47
N GLY A 2 48.79 -29.27 -47.07
CA GLY A 2 47.66 -29.59 -47.95
C GLY A 2 46.75 -28.38 -48.19
N SER A 3 46.59 -27.98 -49.45
CA SER A 3 45.67 -26.91 -49.88
C SER A 3 44.23 -27.40 -49.80
N TRP A 4 43.38 -26.69 -49.04
CA TRP A 4 41.96 -27.00 -48.92
C TRP A 4 41.24 -26.80 -50.26
N THR A 5 40.43 -27.77 -50.65
CA THR A 5 39.56 -27.71 -51.84
C THR A 5 38.51 -26.61 -51.69
N ARG A 6 38.00 -26.05 -52.81
CA ARG A 6 36.94 -25.03 -52.79
C ARG A 6 35.72 -25.46 -51.98
N MET A 7 35.34 -26.74 -52.08
CA MET A 7 34.21 -27.30 -51.34
C MET A 7 34.48 -27.32 -49.83
N GLN A 8 35.69 -27.67 -49.39
CA GLN A 8 36.07 -27.62 -47.97
C GLN A 8 36.08 -26.19 -47.41
N ARG A 9 36.49 -25.20 -48.21
CA ARG A 9 36.43 -23.78 -47.82
C ARG A 9 35.00 -23.26 -47.71
N MET A 10 34.12 -23.65 -48.63
CA MET A 10 32.71 -23.31 -48.55
C MET A 10 32.03 -23.99 -47.35
N ALA A 11 32.31 -25.27 -47.12
CA ALA A 11 31.77 -26.00 -45.98
C ALA A 11 32.19 -25.38 -44.64
N SER A 12 33.46 -24.99 -44.49
CA SER A 12 33.92 -24.33 -43.25
C SER A 12 33.34 -22.94 -43.05
N LEU A 13 33.17 -22.16 -44.12
CA LEU A 13 32.48 -20.87 -44.07
C LEU A 13 31.02 -21.04 -43.63
N THR A 14 30.31 -22.02 -44.19
CA THR A 14 28.90 -22.29 -43.84
C THR A 14 28.77 -22.78 -42.39
N VAL A 15 29.62 -23.71 -41.96
CA VAL A 15 29.62 -24.21 -40.58
C VAL A 15 29.97 -23.09 -39.59
N GLY A 16 30.94 -22.23 -39.92
CA GLY A 16 31.29 -21.06 -39.11
C GLY A 16 30.15 -20.04 -39.01
N ALA A 17 29.48 -19.75 -40.13
CA ALA A 17 28.36 -18.81 -40.17
C ALA A 17 27.14 -19.33 -39.37
N VAL A 18 26.79 -20.61 -39.54
CA VAL A 18 25.67 -21.23 -38.82
C VAL A 18 25.98 -21.38 -37.33
N GLY A 19 27.20 -21.79 -36.97
CA GLY A 19 27.64 -21.87 -35.58
C GLY A 19 27.66 -20.49 -34.90
N GLY A 20 28.14 -19.46 -35.59
CA GLY A 20 28.12 -18.07 -35.12
C GLY A 20 26.70 -17.55 -34.90
N ALA A 21 25.79 -17.79 -35.85
CA ALA A 21 24.39 -17.38 -35.74
C ALA A 21 23.66 -18.10 -34.60
N ALA A 22 23.87 -19.41 -34.44
CA ALA A 22 23.30 -20.20 -33.34
C ALA A 22 23.85 -19.76 -31.98
N GLY A 23 25.16 -19.49 -31.89
CA GLY A 23 25.81 -18.95 -30.69
C GLY A 23 25.28 -17.57 -30.32
N PHE A 24 25.13 -16.67 -31.30
CA PHE A 24 24.54 -15.34 -31.10
C PHE A 24 23.07 -15.43 -30.68
N TRP A 25 22.27 -16.30 -31.28
CA TRP A 25 20.87 -16.51 -30.90
C TRP A 25 20.72 -17.08 -29.48
N TYR A 26 21.56 -18.05 -29.10
CA TYR A 26 21.56 -18.60 -27.75
C TYR A 26 22.01 -17.56 -26.72
N ALA A 27 23.06 -16.79 -27.02
CA ALA A 27 23.55 -15.72 -26.17
C ALA A 27 22.54 -14.58 -26.03
N SER A 28 21.88 -14.16 -27.12
CA SER A 28 20.86 -13.10 -27.08
C SER A 28 19.60 -13.55 -26.33
N ARG A 29 19.21 -14.82 -26.44
CA ARG A 29 18.10 -15.40 -25.68
C ARG A 29 18.44 -15.50 -24.19
N GLN A 30 19.66 -15.93 -23.82
CA GLN A 30 20.11 -15.89 -22.42
C GLN A 30 20.23 -14.45 -21.90
N TRP A 31 20.67 -13.50 -22.71
CA TRP A 31 20.75 -12.08 -22.35
C TRP A 31 19.37 -11.50 -22.06
N ASN A 32 18.37 -11.78 -22.90
CA ASN A 32 16.98 -11.37 -22.65
C ASN A 32 16.37 -12.06 -21.42
N GLN A 33 16.77 -13.29 -21.10
CA GLN A 33 16.34 -13.98 -19.86
C GLN A 33 17.08 -13.50 -18.60
N ARG A 34 18.27 -12.89 -18.75
CA ARG A 34 19.08 -12.30 -17.67
C ARG A 34 18.99 -10.79 -17.60
N GLN A 35 18.12 -10.16 -18.39
CA GLN A 35 17.77 -8.75 -18.17
C GLN A 35 17.05 -8.64 -16.83
N VAL A 36 17.86 -8.42 -15.80
CA VAL A 36 17.43 -7.67 -14.64
C VAL A 36 17.13 -6.29 -15.17
N HIS A 37 15.87 -5.86 -15.15
CA HIS A 37 15.50 -4.46 -15.36
C HIS A 37 16.06 -3.61 -14.21
N ALA A 38 17.38 -3.39 -14.21
CA ALA A 38 18.09 -2.52 -13.28
C ALA A 38 18.26 -1.14 -13.93
N SER A 39 17.31 -0.27 -13.59
CA SER A 39 17.39 1.17 -13.39
C SER A 39 18.16 2.10 -14.34
N TRP A 40 17.37 2.90 -15.10
CA TRP A 40 17.17 4.35 -14.88
C TRP A 40 18.34 5.34 -14.92
N THR A 41 19.53 5.02 -15.42
CA THR A 41 20.58 6.05 -15.56
C THR A 41 20.42 6.84 -16.86
N THR A 42 20.20 8.15 -16.70
CA THR A 42 20.40 9.32 -17.61
C THR A 42 19.22 9.99 -18.34
N ASN A 43 18.05 9.37 -18.51
CA ASN A 43 16.86 10.04 -19.08
C ASN A 43 15.57 9.64 -18.32
N PHE A 44 15.33 10.19 -17.14
CA PHE A 44 14.18 9.84 -16.30
C PHE A 44 12.87 10.40 -16.88
N GLU A 45 12.06 9.53 -17.49
CA GLU A 45 10.63 9.79 -17.74
C GLU A 45 9.79 8.89 -16.84
N VAL A 46 8.91 9.47 -16.01
CA VAL A 46 7.95 8.72 -15.20
C VAL A 46 7.19 7.76 -16.12
N SER A 47 7.13 6.47 -15.72
CA SER A 47 6.41 5.45 -16.49
C SER A 47 4.98 5.90 -16.78
N LYS A 48 4.42 5.56 -17.95
CA LYS A 48 3.06 6.01 -18.34
C LYS A 48 2.00 5.66 -17.30
N CYS A 49 2.11 4.50 -16.65
CA CYS A 49 1.23 4.07 -15.56
C CYS A 49 1.57 4.68 -14.19
N GLY A 50 2.73 5.32 -14.07
CA GLY A 50 3.18 6.01 -12.87
C GLY A 50 2.89 7.52 -12.85
N LYS A 51 2.49 8.14 -13.97
CA LYS A 51 2.13 9.57 -13.99
C LYS A 51 0.78 9.80 -13.30
N TRP A 52 0.72 10.80 -12.43
CA TRP A 52 -0.51 11.23 -11.80
C TRP A 52 -1.37 12.04 -12.77
N ASP A 53 -2.55 11.54 -13.07
CA ASP A 53 -3.62 12.35 -13.64
C ASP A 53 -4.20 13.22 -12.54
N TYR A 54 -4.00 14.54 -12.62
CA TYR A 54 -4.59 15.45 -11.66
C TYR A 54 -6.11 15.54 -11.81
N ASN A 55 -6.64 15.46 -13.03
CA ASN A 55 -8.07 15.62 -13.30
C ASN A 55 -8.80 14.26 -13.40
N TRP A 56 -8.34 13.27 -12.65
CA TRP A 56 -8.89 11.90 -12.64
C TRP A 56 -10.37 11.82 -12.23
N ASP A 57 -10.86 12.85 -11.54
CA ASP A 57 -12.24 12.99 -11.10
C ASP A 57 -13.04 14.00 -11.93
N HIS A 58 -12.44 14.56 -13.00
CA HIS A 58 -13.03 15.56 -13.89
C HIS A 58 -13.52 16.85 -13.19
N ARG A 59 -12.92 17.18 -12.04
CA ARG A 59 -13.31 18.32 -11.19
C ARG A 59 -12.18 19.33 -10.99
N ASP A 60 -11.12 19.25 -11.79
CA ASP A 60 -10.10 20.30 -11.78
C ASP A 60 -10.71 21.64 -12.18
N PRO A 61 -10.51 22.73 -11.42
CA PRO A 61 -11.05 24.05 -11.76
C PRO A 61 -10.76 24.49 -13.19
N ARG A 62 -9.60 24.12 -13.74
CA ARG A 62 -9.20 24.45 -15.12
C ARG A 62 -10.03 23.72 -16.19
N SER A 63 -10.71 22.65 -15.82
CA SER A 63 -11.64 21.92 -16.70
C SER A 63 -13.09 22.35 -16.52
N LEU A 64 -13.39 23.20 -15.53
CA LEU A 64 -14.74 23.69 -15.22
C LEU A 64 -14.97 25.14 -15.67
N VAL A 65 -13.92 25.82 -16.12
CA VAL A 65 -13.96 27.21 -16.59
C VAL A 65 -13.42 27.24 -18.01
N GLU A 66 -14.09 27.98 -18.89
CA GLU A 66 -13.66 28.17 -20.27
C GLU A 66 -12.23 28.72 -20.32
N PRO A 67 -11.31 28.07 -21.06
CA PRO A 67 -9.92 28.50 -21.13
C PRO A 67 -9.81 29.82 -21.89
N VAL A 68 -8.90 30.67 -21.43
CA VAL A 68 -8.49 31.87 -22.17
C VAL A 68 -7.25 31.54 -23.01
N GLY A 69 -7.12 32.21 -24.17
CA GLY A 69 -5.94 32.05 -25.04
C GLY A 69 -4.66 32.59 -24.40
N ASP A 70 -3.53 32.35 -25.07
CA ASP A 70 -2.24 32.88 -24.64
C ASP A 70 -2.18 34.41 -24.80
N ASN A 71 -1.49 35.10 -23.89
CA ASN A 71 -1.25 36.56 -23.92
C ASN A 71 -2.53 37.43 -23.95
N VAL A 72 -3.55 37.07 -23.17
CA VAL A 72 -4.75 37.90 -22.98
C VAL A 72 -4.49 39.12 -22.08
N ASP A 73 -5.34 40.14 -22.25
CA ASP A 73 -5.34 41.34 -21.42
C ASP A 73 -5.41 40.99 -19.91
N PRO A 74 -4.64 41.69 -19.03
CA PRO A 74 -4.62 41.40 -17.60
C PRO A 74 -6.00 41.40 -16.92
N VAL A 75 -6.96 42.22 -17.39
CA VAL A 75 -8.33 42.25 -16.87
C VAL A 75 -9.06 40.94 -17.20
N VAL A 76 -8.87 40.41 -18.41
CA VAL A 76 -9.42 39.11 -18.83
C VAL A 76 -8.78 37.98 -18.01
N GLN A 77 -7.46 38.02 -17.85
CA GLN A 77 -6.73 37.04 -17.02
C GLN A 77 -7.21 37.06 -15.57
N ASN A 78 -7.41 38.24 -14.98
CA ASN A 78 -7.91 38.38 -13.61
C ASN A 78 -9.32 37.82 -13.46
N ARG A 79 -10.24 38.13 -14.38
CA ARG A 79 -11.60 37.55 -14.40
C ARG A 79 -11.58 36.03 -14.53
N TYR A 80 -10.68 35.48 -15.34
CA TYR A 80 -10.48 34.03 -15.44
C TYR A 80 -9.98 33.43 -14.12
N ASN A 81 -8.99 34.05 -13.48
CA ASN A 81 -8.45 33.61 -12.18
C ASN A 81 -9.53 33.66 -11.08
N GLU A 82 -10.38 34.68 -11.04
CA GLU A 82 -11.52 34.75 -10.12
C GLU A 82 -12.52 33.60 -10.35
N LYS A 83 -12.82 33.27 -11.61
CA LYS A 83 -13.67 32.11 -11.94
C LYS A 83 -13.03 30.80 -11.47
N LEU A 84 -11.72 30.64 -11.66
CA LEU A 84 -10.99 29.46 -11.17
C LEU A 84 -11.05 29.37 -9.63
N ASP A 85 -10.81 30.47 -8.92
CA ASP A 85 -10.84 30.47 -7.45
C ASP A 85 -12.23 30.12 -6.90
N LYS A 86 -13.31 30.59 -7.54
CA LYS A 86 -14.69 30.19 -7.23
C LYS A 86 -14.97 28.70 -7.43
N LYS A 87 -14.17 28.00 -8.23
CA LYS A 87 -14.28 26.56 -8.48
C LYS A 87 -13.27 25.73 -7.67
N ARG A 88 -12.32 26.37 -6.96
CA ARG A 88 -11.39 25.68 -6.08
C ARG A 88 -12.10 25.30 -4.78
N THR A 89 -11.88 24.06 -4.37
CA THR A 89 -12.06 23.67 -2.97
C THR A 89 -10.76 23.97 -2.19
N ARG A 90 -10.86 24.05 -0.86
CA ARG A 90 -9.71 24.15 0.06
C ARG A 90 -9.77 23.10 1.17
N VAL A 91 -10.65 22.12 1.03
CA VAL A 91 -10.95 21.13 2.06
C VAL A 91 -10.69 19.72 1.55
N THR A 92 -10.30 18.85 2.48
CA THR A 92 -9.97 17.45 2.23
C THR A 92 -11.19 16.58 2.51
N ARG A 93 -11.43 15.60 1.63
CA ARG A 93 -12.41 14.54 1.89
C ARG A 93 -11.72 13.29 2.39
N HIS A 94 -12.15 12.80 3.54
CA HIS A 94 -11.64 11.57 4.15
C HIS A 94 -12.65 10.44 3.98
N LEU A 95 -12.22 9.35 3.35
CA LEU A 95 -12.99 8.12 3.24
C LEU A 95 -12.36 7.06 4.16
N ILE A 96 -13.15 6.60 5.12
CA ILE A 96 -12.77 5.53 6.04
C ILE A 96 -13.54 4.29 5.61
N LEU A 97 -12.82 3.31 5.08
CA LEU A 97 -13.38 2.08 4.54
C LEU A 97 -13.19 0.95 5.55
N VAL A 98 -14.27 0.25 5.88
CA VAL A 98 -14.28 -0.90 6.78
C VAL A 98 -14.73 -2.14 6.02
N ARG A 99 -13.89 -3.17 6.01
CA ARG A 99 -14.30 -4.49 5.51
C ARG A 99 -15.28 -5.11 6.50
N HIS A 100 -16.33 -5.80 6.05
CA HIS A 100 -17.23 -6.54 6.94
C HIS A 100 -16.49 -7.51 7.91
N GLY A 101 -17.12 -7.81 9.05
CA GLY A 101 -16.64 -8.80 10.03
C GLY A 101 -16.64 -10.23 9.49
N GLN A 102 -16.02 -11.17 10.21
CA GLN A 102 -16.08 -12.59 9.86
C GLN A 102 -17.54 -13.07 9.82
N TYR A 103 -17.89 -13.88 8.81
CA TYR A 103 -19.26 -14.28 8.57
C TYR A 103 -19.37 -15.77 8.24
N ASN A 104 -20.59 -16.29 8.28
CA ASN A 104 -20.91 -17.66 7.93
C ASN A 104 -20.70 -17.88 6.42
N MET A 105 -19.67 -18.64 6.05
CA MET A 105 -19.35 -18.95 4.66
C MET A 105 -20.22 -20.07 4.10
N ASP A 106 -20.86 -20.87 4.96
CA ASP A 106 -21.63 -22.06 4.57
C ASP A 106 -23.06 -21.72 4.14
N GLY A 107 -23.48 -20.46 4.31
CA GLY A 107 -24.78 -19.96 3.86
C GLY A 107 -24.94 -19.99 2.34
N ARG A 108 -26.06 -20.54 1.87
CA ARG A 108 -26.41 -20.63 0.43
C ARG A 108 -26.98 -19.31 -0.08
N THR A 109 -27.79 -18.64 0.73
CA THR A 109 -28.35 -17.32 0.44
C THR A 109 -27.59 -16.21 1.16
N ASP A 110 -27.75 -14.95 0.75
CA ASP A 110 -27.10 -13.83 1.45
C ASP A 110 -27.60 -13.68 2.90
N ALA A 111 -28.89 -13.92 3.15
CA ALA A 111 -29.47 -13.88 4.51
C ALA A 111 -28.82 -14.92 5.46
N GLU A 112 -28.36 -16.05 4.94
CA GLU A 112 -27.66 -17.09 5.72
C GLU A 112 -26.16 -16.76 5.94
N ARG A 113 -25.63 -15.73 5.25
CA ARG A 113 -24.24 -15.28 5.34
C ARG A 113 -24.07 -14.16 6.38
N TYR A 114 -24.69 -14.34 7.54
CA TYR A 114 -24.62 -13.45 8.70
C TYR A 114 -23.25 -13.50 9.42
N LEU A 115 -22.97 -12.52 10.29
CA LEU A 115 -21.72 -12.47 11.06
C LEU A 115 -21.62 -13.60 12.08
N THR A 116 -20.43 -14.20 12.18
CA THR A 116 -20.12 -15.10 13.30
C THR A 116 -20.00 -14.32 14.60
N GLU A 117 -19.97 -15.00 15.75
CA GLU A 117 -19.71 -14.34 17.04
C GLU A 117 -18.37 -13.57 17.03
N LYS A 118 -17.33 -14.16 16.45
CA LYS A 118 -16.04 -13.50 16.23
C LYS A 118 -16.20 -12.27 15.32
N GLY A 119 -17.00 -12.35 14.26
CA GLY A 119 -17.32 -11.23 13.39
C GLY A 119 -18.00 -10.06 14.09
N ARG A 120 -18.94 -10.35 15.00
CA ARG A 120 -19.62 -9.33 15.80
C ARG A 120 -18.64 -8.63 16.75
N LYS A 121 -17.78 -9.40 17.42
CA LYS A 121 -16.72 -8.87 18.30
C LYS A 121 -15.71 -8.02 17.51
N GLN A 122 -15.31 -8.47 16.32
CA GLN A 122 -14.45 -7.70 15.41
C GLN A 122 -15.10 -6.35 15.06
N ALA A 123 -16.36 -6.33 14.63
CA ALA A 123 -17.09 -5.11 14.30
C ALA A 123 -17.20 -4.15 15.50
N ALA A 124 -17.43 -4.67 16.71
CA ALA A 124 -17.48 -3.88 17.93
C ALA A 124 -16.12 -3.21 18.24
N CYS A 125 -15.01 -3.94 18.10
CA CYS A 125 -13.67 -3.36 18.27
C CYS A 125 -13.41 -2.22 17.26
N SER A 126 -13.84 -2.39 16.00
CA SER A 126 -13.70 -1.34 14.99
C SER A 126 -14.58 -0.13 15.28
N GLY A 127 -15.81 -0.34 15.77
CA GLY A 127 -16.70 0.74 16.21
C GLY A 127 -16.10 1.57 17.33
N GLU A 128 -15.58 0.92 18.38
CA GLU A 128 -14.90 1.60 19.48
C GLU A 128 -13.65 2.35 19.01
N ARG A 129 -12.88 1.75 18.09
CA ARG A 129 -11.72 2.42 17.51
C ARG A 129 -12.12 3.67 16.72
N LEU A 130 -13.18 3.61 15.94
CA LEU A 130 -13.68 4.76 15.17
C LEU A 130 -14.15 5.89 16.09
N LYS A 131 -14.81 5.54 17.22
CA LYS A 131 -15.18 6.50 18.26
C LYS A 131 -13.96 7.17 18.89
N GLN A 132 -12.91 6.41 19.21
CA GLN A 132 -11.67 6.95 19.79
C GLN A 132 -10.96 7.92 18.86
N LEU A 133 -10.99 7.69 17.54
CA LEU A 133 -10.39 8.61 16.57
C LEU A 133 -11.00 10.03 16.62
N GLY A 134 -12.23 10.17 17.14
CA GLY A 134 -12.83 11.47 17.42
C GLY A 134 -13.11 12.33 16.17
N PHE A 135 -13.17 11.71 14.98
CA PHE A 135 -13.56 12.43 13.77
C PHE A 135 -15.04 12.77 13.79
N ASP A 136 -15.37 13.95 13.27
CA ASP A 136 -16.75 14.36 13.03
C ASP A 136 -17.23 13.68 11.73
N PHE A 137 -17.73 12.45 11.88
CA PHE A 137 -18.21 11.65 10.75
C PHE A 137 -19.55 12.20 10.26
N ASP A 138 -19.72 12.33 8.94
CA ASP A 138 -20.97 12.87 8.37
C ASP A 138 -22.08 11.81 8.31
N LYS A 139 -21.69 10.57 7.98
CA LYS A 139 -22.60 9.45 7.70
C LYS A 139 -21.89 8.11 7.64
N ILE A 140 -22.66 7.03 7.78
CA ILE A 140 -22.23 5.66 7.52
C ILE A 140 -22.94 5.15 6.27
N ILE A 141 -22.16 4.82 5.25
CA ILE A 141 -22.66 4.17 4.03
C ILE A 141 -22.30 2.69 4.12
N ARG A 142 -23.22 1.81 3.75
CA ARG A 142 -22.99 0.36 3.82
C ARG A 142 -23.52 -0.36 2.58
N SER A 143 -22.81 -1.42 2.22
CA SER A 143 -23.33 -2.39 1.26
C SER A 143 -24.62 -3.05 1.78
N THR A 144 -25.52 -3.36 0.86
CA THR A 144 -26.78 -4.08 1.09
C THR A 144 -26.62 -5.55 1.43
N MET A 145 -25.43 -6.14 1.32
CA MET A 145 -25.21 -7.54 1.71
C MET A 145 -25.25 -7.72 3.24
N THR A 146 -25.89 -8.78 3.71
CA THR A 146 -26.20 -9.06 5.13
C THR A 146 -25.01 -8.86 6.07
N ARG A 147 -23.85 -9.46 5.76
CA ARG A 147 -22.61 -9.30 6.57
C ARG A 147 -22.14 -7.85 6.70
N ALA A 148 -22.31 -7.01 5.67
CA ALA A 148 -21.94 -5.60 5.73
C ALA A 148 -22.98 -4.80 6.53
N GLN A 149 -24.27 -5.09 6.34
CA GLN A 149 -25.36 -4.48 7.11
C GLN A 149 -25.23 -4.73 8.61
N GLU A 150 -24.96 -5.98 9.02
CA GLU A 150 -24.74 -6.34 10.42
C GLU A 150 -23.49 -5.68 10.99
N THR A 151 -22.39 -5.62 10.22
CA THR A 151 -21.15 -4.95 10.65
C THR A 151 -21.41 -3.47 10.91
N ALA A 152 -22.07 -2.78 9.98
CA ALA A 152 -22.39 -1.37 10.09
C ALA A 152 -23.34 -1.08 11.26
N LYS A 153 -24.32 -1.97 11.51
CA LYS A 153 -25.26 -1.85 12.64
C LYS A 153 -24.55 -1.96 13.99
N ILE A 154 -23.52 -2.80 14.10
CA ILE A 154 -22.71 -2.90 15.32
C ILE A 154 -21.85 -1.64 15.49
N ILE A 155 -21.22 -1.17 14.41
CA ILE A 155 -20.40 0.05 14.43
C ILE A 155 -21.24 1.28 14.79
N SER A 156 -22.46 1.42 14.26
CA SER A 156 -23.35 2.53 14.60
C SER A 156 -23.73 2.56 16.07
N GLY A 157 -23.65 1.43 16.79
CA GLY A 157 -23.82 1.43 18.26
C GLY A 157 -22.74 2.22 19.00
N SER A 158 -21.54 2.37 18.42
CA SER A 158 -20.46 3.23 18.97
C SER A 158 -20.55 4.68 18.49
N LEU A 159 -21.31 4.94 17.42
CA LEU A 159 -21.49 6.23 16.75
C LEU A 159 -22.99 6.51 16.53
N PRO A 160 -23.79 6.64 17.60
CA PRO A 160 -25.26 6.58 17.53
C PRO A 160 -25.90 7.76 16.79
N GLU A 161 -25.20 8.90 16.71
CA GLU A 161 -25.67 10.11 16.01
C GLU A 161 -25.69 9.94 14.47
N LEU A 162 -24.97 8.94 13.94
CA LEU A 162 -24.77 8.81 12.49
C LEU A 162 -25.88 8.05 11.80
N LYS A 163 -26.36 8.61 10.69
CA LYS A 163 -27.34 7.96 9.82
C LYS A 163 -26.68 6.86 8.99
N LEU A 164 -27.39 5.72 8.89
CA LEU A 164 -27.03 4.59 8.03
C LEU A 164 -27.67 4.78 6.65
N HIS A 165 -26.86 4.64 5.60
CA HIS A 165 -27.29 4.72 4.21
C HIS A 165 -26.92 3.42 3.47
N ASP A 166 -27.92 2.78 2.88
CA ASP A 166 -27.73 1.57 2.08
C ASP A 166 -27.34 1.93 0.65
N ASP A 167 -26.36 1.22 0.09
CA ASP A 167 -25.98 1.35 -1.31
C ASP A 167 -25.57 0.01 -1.93
N ALA A 168 -26.34 -0.43 -2.93
CA ALA A 168 -26.10 -1.68 -3.66
C ALA A 168 -24.87 -1.61 -4.58
N MET A 169 -24.38 -0.41 -4.93
CA MET A 169 -23.15 -0.30 -5.72
C MET A 169 -21.92 -0.82 -4.95
N LEU A 170 -22.01 -0.87 -3.61
CA LEU A 170 -20.95 -1.35 -2.73
C LEU A 170 -20.96 -2.86 -2.46
N GLU A 171 -21.87 -3.64 -3.06
CA GLU A 171 -21.86 -5.10 -2.93
C GLU A 171 -20.56 -5.74 -3.41
N GLU A 172 -20.18 -6.89 -2.85
CA GLU A 172 -18.96 -7.58 -3.26
C GLU A 172 -19.06 -7.98 -4.73
N GLY A 173 -17.93 -8.11 -5.40
CA GLY A 173 -17.92 -8.50 -6.80
C GLY A 173 -16.53 -8.82 -7.32
N ALA A 174 -16.46 -9.15 -8.60
CA ALA A 174 -15.22 -9.33 -9.34
C ALA A 174 -14.91 -8.03 -10.15
N PRO A 175 -14.11 -7.09 -9.63
CA PRO A 175 -13.96 -5.77 -10.26
C PRO A 175 -13.31 -5.86 -11.64
N ILE A 176 -12.16 -6.51 -11.74
CA ILE A 176 -11.46 -6.82 -13.00
C ILE A 176 -10.56 -8.05 -12.82
N PRO A 177 -10.11 -8.70 -13.90
CA PRO A 177 -9.13 -9.78 -13.82
C PRO A 177 -7.85 -9.34 -13.10
N PRO A 178 -7.39 -10.09 -12.08
CA PRO A 178 -6.20 -9.75 -11.29
C PRO A 178 -4.91 -10.23 -11.96
N GLU A 179 -3.82 -9.50 -11.72
CA GLU A 179 -2.45 -9.90 -12.08
C GLU A 179 -1.57 -9.94 -10.82
N PRO A 180 -1.03 -11.12 -10.42
CA PRO A 180 -1.11 -12.40 -11.11
C PRO A 180 -2.46 -13.12 -10.95
N PRO A 181 -2.83 -13.99 -11.91
CA PRO A 181 -4.02 -14.82 -11.80
C PRO A 181 -3.97 -15.72 -10.55
N VAL A 182 -5.15 -16.03 -10.01
CA VAL A 182 -5.31 -16.91 -8.84
C VAL A 182 -6.05 -18.17 -9.26
N GLY A 183 -5.36 -19.32 -9.25
CA GLY A 183 -5.88 -20.54 -9.87
C GLY A 183 -7.24 -21.06 -9.38
N HIS A 184 -7.60 -20.84 -8.11
CA HIS A 184 -8.88 -21.27 -7.52
C HIS A 184 -9.99 -20.21 -7.61
N TRP A 185 -9.68 -18.99 -8.05
CA TRP A 185 -10.63 -17.89 -8.16
C TRP A 185 -10.76 -17.53 -9.63
N ARG A 186 -11.84 -18.01 -10.26
CA ARG A 186 -12.10 -17.85 -11.69
C ARG A 186 -13.57 -17.47 -11.91
N PRO A 187 -13.97 -16.23 -11.61
CA PRO A 187 -15.26 -15.71 -12.04
C PRO A 187 -15.43 -15.83 -13.55
N GLU A 188 -16.68 -15.92 -14.01
CA GLU A 188 -16.96 -15.83 -15.43
C GLU A 188 -16.67 -14.41 -15.96
N VAL A 189 -16.41 -14.32 -17.26
CA VAL A 189 -16.07 -13.05 -17.92
C VAL A 189 -17.21 -12.03 -17.79
N SER A 190 -18.46 -12.48 -17.92
CA SER A 190 -19.67 -11.65 -17.72
C SER A 190 -19.70 -10.98 -16.35
N GLN A 191 -19.31 -11.72 -15.30
CA GLN A 191 -19.27 -11.20 -13.94
C GLN A 191 -18.32 -10.01 -13.79
N PHE A 192 -17.16 -10.03 -14.47
CA PHE A 192 -16.25 -8.89 -14.47
C PHE A 192 -16.84 -7.64 -15.13
N PHE A 193 -17.67 -7.80 -16.16
CA PHE A 193 -18.30 -6.65 -16.82
C PHE A 193 -19.37 -6.02 -15.93
N GLU A 194 -20.24 -6.83 -15.33
CA GLU A 194 -21.32 -6.35 -14.47
C GLU A 194 -20.79 -5.76 -13.16
N ASP A 195 -19.98 -6.53 -12.43
CA ASP A 195 -19.42 -6.09 -11.15
C ASP A 195 -18.40 -4.97 -11.35
N GLY A 196 -17.57 -5.04 -12.39
CA GLY A 196 -16.58 -4.01 -12.71
C GLY A 196 -17.20 -2.65 -12.98
N ALA A 197 -18.25 -2.60 -13.82
CA ALA A 197 -18.97 -1.36 -14.10
C ALA A 197 -19.63 -0.78 -12.83
N ARG A 198 -20.27 -1.64 -12.02
CA ARG A 198 -20.91 -1.25 -10.76
C ARG A 198 -19.91 -0.70 -9.74
N ILE A 199 -18.78 -1.37 -9.55
CA ILE A 199 -17.75 -0.96 -8.61
C ILE A 199 -17.04 0.32 -9.09
N GLU A 200 -16.77 0.48 -10.39
CA GLU A 200 -16.23 1.74 -10.93
C GLU A 200 -17.24 2.90 -10.79
N ALA A 201 -18.54 2.65 -10.96
CA ALA A 201 -19.57 3.66 -10.69
C ALA A 201 -19.58 4.07 -9.20
N ALA A 202 -19.44 3.11 -8.28
CA ALA A 202 -19.28 3.40 -6.86
C ALA A 202 -18.01 4.23 -6.59
N PHE A 203 -16.89 3.91 -7.24
CA PHE A 203 -15.66 4.68 -7.13
C PHE A 203 -15.88 6.14 -7.51
N ARG A 204 -16.46 6.41 -8.68
CA ARG A 204 -16.75 7.77 -9.17
C ARG A 204 -17.73 8.54 -8.27
N LYS A 205 -18.69 7.82 -7.69
CA LYS A 205 -19.68 8.41 -6.76
C LYS A 205 -19.05 8.88 -5.45
N TYR A 206 -18.09 8.14 -4.90
CA TYR A 206 -17.56 8.44 -3.56
C TYR A 206 -16.19 9.12 -3.57
N PHE A 207 -15.33 8.78 -4.52
CA PHE A 207 -13.98 9.30 -4.64
C PHE A 207 -13.98 10.45 -5.64
N HIS A 208 -14.02 11.67 -5.12
CA HIS A 208 -13.85 12.90 -5.89
C HIS A 208 -13.47 14.04 -4.95
N ARG A 209 -12.90 15.13 -5.48
CA ARG A 209 -12.64 16.36 -4.72
C ARG A 209 -13.94 16.92 -4.12
N ALA A 210 -13.81 17.68 -3.05
CA ALA A 210 -14.96 18.37 -2.45
C ALA A 210 -15.60 19.37 -3.41
N GLU A 211 -16.90 19.60 -3.23
CA GLU A 211 -17.62 20.64 -3.95
C GLU A 211 -17.12 22.03 -3.52
N PRO A 212 -17.13 23.06 -4.39
CA PRO A 212 -16.58 24.37 -4.08
C PRO A 212 -17.26 25.10 -2.90
N ASP A 213 -18.50 24.73 -2.55
CA ASP A 213 -19.26 25.28 -1.44
C ASP A 213 -18.98 24.58 -0.10
N GLN A 214 -18.26 23.46 -0.09
CA GLN A 214 -17.89 22.73 1.11
C GLN A 214 -16.83 23.53 1.91
N LYS A 215 -17.13 23.83 3.18
CA LYS A 215 -16.32 24.74 4.02
C LYS A 215 -15.39 24.04 5.02
N GLN A 216 -15.62 22.76 5.29
CA GLN A 216 -14.83 21.96 6.23
C GLN A 216 -14.45 20.61 5.64
N ASP A 217 -13.41 20.00 6.20
CA ASP A 217 -13.04 18.61 5.90
C ASP A 217 -14.21 17.67 6.26
N THR A 218 -14.40 16.62 5.47
CA THR A 218 -15.49 15.64 5.68
C THR A 218 -14.94 14.25 5.94
N TYR A 219 -15.62 13.48 6.78
CA TYR A 219 -15.23 12.13 7.17
C TYR A 219 -16.40 11.18 6.90
N THR A 220 -16.32 10.43 5.81
CA THR A 220 -17.35 9.46 5.42
C THR A 220 -16.91 8.05 5.77
N LEU A 221 -17.72 7.33 6.56
CA LEU A 221 -17.51 5.92 6.86
C LEU A 221 -18.22 5.05 5.80
N VAL A 222 -17.50 4.08 5.24
CA VAL A 222 -18.03 3.14 4.24
C VAL A 222 -17.77 1.71 4.71
N VAL A 223 -18.83 0.91 4.91
CA VAL A 223 -18.73 -0.50 5.32
C VAL A 223 -19.07 -1.40 4.14
N CYS A 224 -18.07 -2.10 3.61
CA CYS A 224 -18.22 -2.95 2.42
C CYS A 224 -17.27 -4.17 2.44
N HIS A 225 -16.66 -4.51 1.31
CA HIS A 225 -16.03 -5.82 1.09
C HIS A 225 -14.60 -5.73 0.60
N ALA A 226 -13.93 -6.88 0.54
CA ALA A 226 -12.50 -6.90 0.30
C ALA A 226 -12.15 -6.48 -1.13
N ASN A 227 -12.83 -7.03 -2.15
CA ASN A 227 -12.46 -6.74 -3.53
C ASN A 227 -12.78 -5.29 -3.89
N VAL A 228 -13.93 -4.79 -3.41
CA VAL A 228 -14.34 -3.38 -3.54
C VAL A 228 -13.29 -2.44 -2.94
N ILE A 229 -12.86 -2.64 -1.68
CA ILE A 229 -11.86 -1.78 -1.04
C ILE A 229 -10.50 -1.86 -1.76
N ARG A 230 -10.06 -3.06 -2.14
CA ARG A 230 -8.79 -3.24 -2.87
C ARG A 230 -8.80 -2.52 -4.20
N TYR A 231 -9.91 -2.62 -4.95
CA TYR A 231 -10.08 -1.91 -6.21
C TYR A 231 -10.08 -0.39 -6.00
N PHE A 232 -10.84 0.11 -5.01
CA PHE A 232 -10.83 1.53 -4.66
C PHE A 232 -9.44 2.03 -4.31
N VAL A 233 -8.66 1.28 -3.52
CA VAL A 233 -7.27 1.65 -3.20
C VAL A 233 -6.42 1.76 -4.48
N CYS A 234 -6.47 0.76 -5.36
CA CYS A 234 -5.71 0.80 -6.60
C CYS A 234 -6.14 1.97 -7.50
N ARG A 235 -7.44 2.18 -7.67
CA ARG A 235 -7.99 3.29 -8.48
C ARG A 235 -7.65 4.65 -7.90
N ALA A 236 -7.87 4.85 -6.60
CA ALA A 236 -7.65 6.12 -5.91
C ALA A 236 -6.18 6.54 -5.93
N LEU A 237 -5.26 5.57 -5.81
CA LEU A 237 -3.81 5.84 -5.85
C LEU A 237 -3.22 5.75 -7.26
N GLN A 238 -4.06 5.55 -8.28
CA GLN A 238 -3.65 5.36 -9.68
C GLN A 238 -2.55 4.30 -9.81
N PHE A 239 -2.71 3.19 -9.09
CA PHE A 239 -1.95 1.97 -9.33
C PHE A 239 -2.62 1.19 -10.46
N PRO A 240 -1.90 0.26 -11.12
CA PRO A 240 -2.52 -0.72 -12.01
C PRO A 240 -3.67 -1.41 -11.26
N PRO A 241 -4.92 -1.30 -11.75
CA PRO A 241 -6.06 -1.83 -11.02
C PRO A 241 -5.98 -3.34 -10.84
N GLU A 242 -5.28 -4.06 -11.72
CA GLU A 242 -5.09 -5.52 -11.71
C GLU A 242 -4.29 -5.98 -10.48
N ALA A 243 -3.56 -5.07 -9.82
CA ALA A 243 -2.78 -5.36 -8.62
C ALA A 243 -3.65 -5.58 -7.37
N TRP A 244 -4.97 -5.43 -7.44
CA TRP A 244 -5.89 -5.45 -6.31
C TRP A 244 -5.77 -6.72 -5.43
N LEU A 245 -5.52 -7.90 -6.01
CA LEU A 245 -5.30 -9.15 -5.24
C LEU A 245 -3.91 -9.28 -4.59
N ARG A 246 -3.00 -8.33 -4.82
CA ARG A 246 -1.73 -8.22 -4.06
C ARG A 246 -1.99 -7.61 -2.67
N ILE A 247 -3.19 -7.10 -2.40
CA ILE A 247 -3.60 -6.51 -1.13
C ILE A 247 -4.50 -7.49 -0.37
N SER A 248 -4.27 -7.67 0.92
CA SER A 248 -5.07 -8.54 1.79
C SER A 248 -5.55 -7.76 3.00
N LEU A 249 -6.87 -7.73 3.22
CA LEU A 249 -7.50 -6.99 4.30
C LEU A 249 -8.03 -7.93 5.38
N GLY A 250 -7.81 -7.64 6.66
CA GLY A 250 -8.45 -8.37 7.76
C GLY A 250 -9.96 -8.09 7.82
N HIS A 251 -10.75 -9.00 8.39
CA HIS A 251 -12.17 -8.72 8.68
C HIS A 251 -12.29 -7.57 9.68
N ALA A 252 -13.29 -6.70 9.49
CA ALA A 252 -13.47 -5.45 10.24
C ALA A 252 -12.26 -4.50 10.21
N SER A 253 -11.32 -4.70 9.27
CA SER A 253 -10.15 -3.83 9.17
C SER A 253 -10.50 -2.45 8.63
N ILE A 254 -9.76 -1.44 9.08
CA ILE A 254 -9.95 -0.02 8.72
C ILE A 254 -8.91 0.38 7.67
N THR A 255 -9.35 1.02 6.59
CA THR A 255 -8.51 1.65 5.55
C THR A 255 -8.90 3.12 5.44
N TRP A 256 -7.93 4.03 5.39
CA TRP A 256 -8.21 5.47 5.37
C TRP A 256 -7.55 6.13 4.16
N ILE A 257 -8.36 6.78 3.34
CA ILE A 257 -7.95 7.54 2.15
C ILE A 257 -8.34 9.01 2.32
N SER A 258 -7.44 9.92 1.96
CA SER A 258 -7.69 11.36 1.86
C SER A 258 -7.67 11.78 0.40
N VAL A 259 -8.73 12.45 -0.07
CA VAL A 259 -8.78 13.15 -1.36
C VAL A 259 -8.58 14.64 -1.10
N MET A 260 -7.45 15.16 -1.55
CA MET A 260 -7.04 16.56 -1.35
C MET A 260 -7.77 17.48 -2.36
N ASP A 261 -7.70 18.78 -2.10
CA ASP A 261 -8.31 19.83 -2.93
C ASP A 261 -7.70 19.98 -4.33
N ASP A 262 -6.40 19.73 -4.45
CA ASP A 262 -5.63 19.75 -5.71
C ASP A 262 -5.78 18.46 -6.53
N GLY A 263 -6.60 17.52 -6.07
CA GLY A 263 -6.82 16.23 -6.70
C GLY A 263 -5.79 15.18 -6.37
N ARG A 264 -4.79 15.45 -5.51
CA ARG A 264 -3.94 14.38 -4.97
C ARG A 264 -4.74 13.48 -4.05
N VAL A 265 -4.37 12.20 -4.01
CA VAL A 265 -4.94 11.23 -3.06
C VAL A 265 -3.82 10.64 -2.22
N THR A 266 -4.06 10.51 -0.91
CA THR A 266 -3.13 9.88 0.03
C THR A 266 -3.79 8.71 0.76
N LEU A 267 -3.20 7.53 0.68
CA LEU A 267 -3.51 6.40 1.55
C LEU A 267 -2.84 6.62 2.91
N ARG A 268 -3.65 6.89 3.93
CA ARG A 268 -3.19 7.15 5.31
C ARG A 268 -2.90 5.86 6.06
N THR A 269 -3.69 4.82 5.81
CA THR A 269 -3.47 3.47 6.34
C THR A 269 -4.27 2.45 5.55
N LEU A 270 -3.84 1.19 5.55
CA LEU A 270 -4.52 0.08 4.87
C LEU A 270 -4.65 -1.13 5.79
N GLY A 271 -5.87 -1.64 5.89
CA GLY A 271 -6.14 -2.93 6.51
C GLY A 271 -5.80 -3.00 8.01
N GLU A 272 -5.95 -1.91 8.76
CA GLU A 272 -5.63 -1.87 10.19
C GLU A 272 -6.52 -2.80 11.01
N THR A 273 -5.91 -3.60 11.88
CA THR A 273 -6.57 -4.48 12.85
C THR A 273 -5.92 -4.45 14.24
N GLY A 274 -4.93 -3.58 14.46
CA GLY A 274 -4.15 -3.43 15.69
C GLY A 274 -4.94 -2.93 16.90
N HIS A 275 -6.15 -2.40 16.70
CA HIS A 275 -7.10 -2.14 17.78
C HIS A 275 -7.79 -3.41 18.30
N MET A 276 -7.71 -4.52 17.56
CA MET A 276 -8.32 -5.79 17.96
C MET A 276 -7.36 -6.64 18.83
N PRO A 277 -7.89 -7.40 19.81
CA PRO A 277 -7.13 -8.43 20.50
C PRO A 277 -6.77 -9.60 19.55
N LYS A 278 -5.74 -10.37 19.89
CA LYS A 278 -5.12 -11.37 19.00
C LYS A 278 -6.09 -12.45 18.52
N GLU A 279 -7.06 -12.82 19.36
CA GLU A 279 -8.07 -13.85 19.12
C GLU A 279 -9.04 -13.43 18.01
N LEU A 280 -9.25 -12.12 17.88
CA LEU A 280 -10.11 -11.53 16.87
C LEU A 280 -9.39 -11.25 15.56
N LEU A 281 -8.05 -11.23 15.53
CA LEU A 281 -7.32 -11.03 14.28
C LEU A 281 -7.70 -12.08 13.24
N SER A 282 -7.85 -11.62 12.00
CA SER A 282 -8.01 -12.48 10.84
C SER A 282 -6.64 -13.01 10.46
N ARG A 283 -6.20 -14.08 11.13
CA ARG A 283 -5.04 -14.81 10.64
C ARG A 283 -5.39 -15.40 9.27
N PRO A 284 -4.45 -15.46 8.31
CA PRO A 284 -4.59 -16.42 7.23
C PRO A 284 -4.91 -17.74 7.91
N SER A 285 -6.06 -18.33 7.61
CA SER A 285 -6.34 -19.71 7.98
C SER A 285 -5.08 -20.52 7.67
N ASN A 286 -4.69 -21.41 8.58
CA ASN A 286 -3.69 -22.46 8.32
C ASN A 286 -4.21 -23.35 7.18
N GLN A 287 -4.26 -22.82 5.96
CA GLN A 287 -4.67 -23.52 4.77
C GLN A 287 -3.41 -24.10 4.17
N THR A 288 -3.24 -25.37 4.54
CA THR A 288 -2.38 -26.38 3.92
C THR A 288 -0.89 -26.28 4.23
N LYS A 289 -0.38 -27.40 4.75
CA LYS A 289 1.00 -27.73 5.18
C LYS A 289 2.05 -27.68 4.04
N ALA A 290 1.95 -26.74 3.10
CA ALA A 290 2.78 -26.71 1.90
C ALA A 290 3.78 -25.53 1.90
N ARG A 291 4.69 -25.53 2.89
CA ARG A 291 5.83 -24.59 3.10
C ARG A 291 5.41 -23.18 3.56
N GLY A 292 6.09 -22.68 4.59
CA GLY A 292 5.81 -21.43 5.25
C GLY A 292 6.08 -20.17 4.42
N THR A 293 5.55 -19.06 4.92
CA THR A 293 5.58 -17.72 4.35
C THR A 293 6.68 -16.89 5.02
N ARG A 294 7.40 -16.08 4.23
CA ARG A 294 8.33 -15.08 4.78
C ARG A 294 7.55 -13.79 5.06
N ASN A 295 7.49 -13.36 6.31
CA ASN A 295 6.79 -12.16 6.74
C ASN A 295 7.81 -11.08 7.15
N LEU A 296 7.77 -9.95 6.46
CA LEU A 296 8.52 -8.75 6.81
C LEU A 296 7.55 -7.77 7.45
N ILE A 297 7.85 -7.36 8.68
CA ILE A 297 7.08 -6.34 9.40
C ILE A 297 7.94 -5.09 9.45
N LEU A 298 7.72 -4.18 8.50
CA LEU A 298 8.45 -2.93 8.39
C LEU A 298 7.85 -1.93 9.38
N ILE A 299 8.69 -1.35 10.23
CA ILE A 299 8.28 -0.46 11.32
C ILE A 299 8.95 0.89 11.08
N ARG A 300 8.15 1.96 10.97
CA ARG A 300 8.71 3.32 10.96
C ARG A 300 9.21 3.64 12.37
N HIS A 301 10.36 4.29 12.52
CA HIS A 301 10.81 4.78 13.82
C HIS A 301 9.75 5.66 14.52
N GLY A 302 9.86 5.80 15.85
CA GLY A 302 9.02 6.71 16.64
C GLY A 302 9.27 8.18 16.33
N GLN A 303 8.41 9.07 16.84
CA GLN A 303 8.59 10.51 16.73
C GLN A 303 9.93 10.96 17.34
N TYR A 304 10.62 11.84 16.64
CA TYR A 304 11.99 12.21 16.96
C TYR A 304 12.16 13.73 16.93
N ASN A 305 13.25 14.21 17.54
CA ASN A 305 13.62 15.61 17.55
C ASN A 305 13.89 16.11 16.13
N LEU A 306 13.04 17.00 15.61
CA LEU A 306 13.17 17.55 14.27
C LEU A 306 14.21 18.68 14.19
N ASP A 307 14.53 19.31 15.32
CA ASP A 307 15.45 20.44 15.39
C ASP A 307 16.93 20.03 15.32
N GLY A 308 17.20 18.71 15.39
CA GLY A 308 18.54 18.16 15.27
C GLY A 308 19.18 18.43 13.90
N ARG A 309 20.37 19.04 13.91
CA ARG A 309 21.13 19.40 12.71
C ARG A 309 21.80 18.20 12.06
N ASN A 310 22.14 17.19 12.86
CA ASN A 310 22.77 15.95 12.44
C ASN A 310 22.00 14.73 13.00
N ASP A 311 22.39 13.52 12.58
CA ASP A 311 21.66 12.30 12.97
C ASP A 311 21.74 12.01 14.48
N SER A 312 22.85 12.32 15.16
CA SER A 312 22.97 12.12 16.62
C SER A 312 22.02 13.00 17.43
N GLU A 313 21.65 14.18 16.93
CA GLU A 313 20.69 15.07 17.59
C GLU A 313 19.22 14.72 17.28
N ARG A 314 18.98 13.81 16.34
CA ARG A 314 17.64 13.35 15.92
C ARG A 314 17.20 12.10 16.69
N TYR A 315 17.29 12.17 18.01
CA TYR A 315 16.86 11.13 18.96
C TYR A 315 15.33 11.09 19.12
N LEU A 316 14.79 10.00 19.65
CA LEU A 316 13.36 9.84 19.94
C LEU A 316 12.91 10.77 21.06
N THR A 317 11.85 11.52 20.78
CA THR A 317 11.08 12.26 21.81
C THR A 317 10.42 11.29 22.79
N GLU A 318 9.94 11.78 23.94
CA GLU A 318 9.15 10.98 24.88
C GLU A 318 7.91 10.35 24.23
N VAL A 319 7.22 11.11 23.37
CA VAL A 319 6.09 10.59 22.58
C VAL A 319 6.56 9.46 21.68
N GLY A 320 7.70 9.63 21.00
CA GLY A 320 8.30 8.58 20.16
C GLY A 320 8.65 7.31 20.91
N GLN A 321 9.19 7.43 22.13
CA GLN A 321 9.49 6.28 22.98
C GLN A 321 8.21 5.54 23.37
N LYS A 322 7.15 6.26 23.79
CA LYS A 322 5.83 5.69 24.12
C LYS A 322 5.19 5.00 22.92
N GLN A 323 5.21 5.64 21.75
CA GLN A 323 4.73 5.08 20.49
C GLN A 323 5.40 3.72 20.20
N VAL A 324 6.74 3.66 20.30
CA VAL A 324 7.49 2.44 20.02
C VAL A 324 7.26 1.35 21.07
N ALA A 325 7.12 1.70 22.35
CA ALA A 325 6.78 0.75 23.40
C ALA A 325 5.41 0.08 23.15
N LEU A 326 4.42 0.86 22.69
CA LEU A 326 3.12 0.32 22.27
C LEU A 326 3.25 -0.60 21.06
N THR A 327 4.10 -0.26 20.08
CA THR A 327 4.43 -1.14 18.95
C THR A 327 5.10 -2.43 19.41
N ALA A 328 6.00 -2.39 20.40
CA ALA A 328 6.64 -3.59 20.97
C ALA A 328 5.60 -4.49 21.65
N ASN A 329 4.68 -3.92 22.43
CA ASN A 329 3.56 -4.64 23.04
C ASN A 329 2.64 -5.28 22.00
N TYR A 330 2.35 -4.56 20.91
CA TYR A 330 1.58 -5.10 19.79
C TYR A 330 2.27 -6.32 19.16
N LEU A 331 3.57 -6.21 18.85
CA LEU A 331 4.35 -7.32 18.31
C LEU A 331 4.33 -8.54 19.24
N LYS A 332 4.44 -8.34 20.56
CA LYS A 332 4.36 -9.42 21.56
C LYS A 332 2.99 -10.08 21.54
N ARG A 333 1.93 -9.28 21.43
CA ARG A 333 0.54 -9.74 21.35
C ARG A 333 0.24 -10.57 20.11
N LEU A 334 0.95 -10.37 18.99
CA LEU A 334 0.80 -11.21 17.79
C LEU A 334 1.05 -12.69 18.09
N GLY A 335 1.89 -13.01 19.08
CA GLY A 335 2.16 -14.39 19.50
C GLY A 335 2.86 -15.21 18.42
N VAL A 336 3.67 -14.56 17.59
CA VAL A 336 4.50 -15.21 16.56
C VAL A 336 5.95 -15.24 17.02
N LYS A 337 6.72 -16.22 16.53
CA LYS A 337 8.16 -16.30 16.80
C LYS A 337 8.92 -15.45 15.78
N PHE A 338 9.56 -14.38 16.26
CA PHE A 338 10.46 -13.57 15.44
C PHE A 338 11.83 -14.24 15.35
N ASP A 339 12.49 -14.13 14.18
CA ASP A 339 13.79 -14.76 13.94
C ASP A 339 14.97 -13.83 14.26
N ARG A 340 14.81 -12.52 14.01
CA ARG A 340 15.76 -11.44 14.32
C ARG A 340 15.06 -10.09 14.21
N ILE A 341 15.65 -9.04 14.75
CA ILE A 341 15.25 -7.64 14.47
C ILE A 341 16.32 -7.01 13.60
N VAL A 342 15.91 -6.40 12.48
CA VAL A 342 16.78 -5.62 11.61
C VAL A 342 16.49 -4.14 11.86
N ARG A 343 17.52 -3.29 11.87
CA ARG A 343 17.35 -1.84 12.03
C ARG A 343 18.27 -1.03 11.13
N SER A 344 17.77 0.10 10.67
CA SER A 344 18.61 1.16 10.09
C SER A 344 19.65 1.65 11.11
N THR A 345 20.80 2.11 10.62
CA THR A 345 21.89 2.63 11.45
C THR A 345 21.67 4.06 11.96
N MET A 346 20.58 4.73 11.54
CA MET A 346 20.25 6.09 12.02
C MET A 346 19.76 6.08 13.48
N THR A 347 20.07 7.12 14.25
CA THR A 347 19.83 7.23 15.71
C THR A 347 18.39 6.85 16.11
N ARG A 348 17.38 7.55 15.59
CA ARG A 348 15.96 7.27 15.86
C ARG A 348 15.53 5.84 15.58
N ALA A 349 16.10 5.19 14.55
CA ALA A 349 15.81 3.79 14.24
C ALA A 349 16.54 2.83 15.20
N ARG A 350 17.77 3.16 15.60
CA ARG A 350 18.52 2.40 16.61
C ARG A 350 17.83 2.39 17.96
N GLU A 351 17.37 3.56 18.41
CA GLU A 351 16.62 3.73 19.66
C GLU A 351 15.27 3.01 19.60
N SER A 352 14.53 3.16 18.49
CA SER A 352 13.25 2.47 18.31
C SER A 352 13.43 0.94 18.39
N ALA A 353 14.44 0.42 17.70
CA ALA A 353 14.70 -1.02 17.71
C ALA A 353 15.22 -1.52 19.06
N LYS A 354 15.93 -0.68 19.83
CA LYS A 354 16.36 -1.00 21.20
C LYS A 354 15.14 -1.21 22.10
N ILE A 355 14.20 -0.27 22.12
CA ILE A 355 12.95 -0.39 22.88
C ILE A 355 12.17 -1.65 22.49
N ILE A 356 12.08 -1.95 21.19
CA ILE A 356 11.43 -3.19 20.73
C ILE A 356 12.17 -4.43 21.26
N SER A 357 13.51 -4.45 21.19
CA SER A 357 14.31 -5.61 21.60
C SER A 357 14.19 -5.95 23.10
N GLU A 358 13.89 -4.98 23.96
CA GLU A 358 13.65 -5.20 25.39
C GLU A 358 12.43 -6.11 25.64
N SER A 359 11.46 -6.12 24.72
CA SER A 359 10.30 -7.03 24.77
C SER A 359 10.59 -8.44 24.26
N PHE A 360 11.74 -8.67 23.61
CA PHE A 360 12.14 -9.94 23.02
C PHE A 360 13.57 -10.36 23.44
N PRO A 361 13.80 -10.72 24.72
CA PRO A 361 15.10 -11.15 25.18
C PRO A 361 15.68 -12.30 24.35
N GLY A 362 16.96 -12.21 24.01
CA GLY A 362 17.67 -13.21 23.21
C GLY A 362 17.48 -13.09 21.68
N LEU A 363 16.63 -12.18 21.20
CA LEU A 363 16.46 -11.94 19.77
C LEU A 363 17.63 -11.11 19.22
N LYS A 364 18.28 -11.59 18.16
CA LYS A 364 19.44 -10.89 17.57
C LYS A 364 19.02 -9.57 16.95
N LEU A 365 19.69 -8.49 17.35
CA LEU A 365 19.54 -7.15 16.77
C LEU A 365 20.63 -6.92 15.71
N LEU A 366 20.24 -6.60 14.48
CA LEU A 366 21.14 -6.45 13.34
C LEU A 366 21.09 -5.04 12.77
N ASP A 367 22.24 -4.37 12.74
CA ASP A 367 22.43 -3.10 12.03
C ASP A 367 22.45 -3.35 10.52
N GLU A 368 21.71 -2.52 9.78
CA GLU A 368 21.58 -2.58 8.33
C GLU A 368 21.75 -1.19 7.70
N PRO A 369 22.96 -0.85 7.21
CA PRO A 369 23.22 0.44 6.57
C PRO A 369 22.46 0.63 5.26
N LEU A 370 21.99 -0.45 4.61
CA LEU A 370 21.18 -0.33 3.39
C LEU A 370 19.80 0.32 3.66
N LEU A 371 19.36 0.39 4.91
CA LEU A 371 18.06 0.95 5.32
C LEU A 371 18.13 2.38 5.86
N ILE A 372 19.21 3.14 5.62
CA ILE A 372 19.29 4.58 5.96
C ILE A 372 18.22 5.36 5.19
N GLU A 373 17.68 6.44 5.77
CA GLU A 373 16.67 7.26 5.11
C GLU A 373 17.21 7.92 3.85
N GLY A 374 16.34 8.22 2.90
CA GLY A 374 16.68 9.03 1.73
C GLY A 374 15.56 9.05 0.69
N THR A 375 15.83 9.67 -0.45
CA THR A 375 14.92 9.72 -1.59
C THR A 375 15.30 8.65 -2.63
N PRO A 376 14.58 7.51 -2.69
CA PRO A 376 14.95 6.39 -3.56
C PRO A 376 14.74 6.66 -5.05
N ILE A 377 13.75 7.48 -5.39
CA ILE A 377 13.43 7.87 -6.76
C ILE A 377 12.61 9.17 -6.71
N ARG A 378 12.66 9.97 -7.79
CA ARG A 378 11.82 11.16 -7.93
C ARG A 378 10.34 10.75 -7.84
N PRO A 379 9.57 11.27 -6.89
CA PRO A 379 8.17 10.89 -6.72
C PRO A 379 7.29 11.52 -7.77
N ASP A 380 6.18 10.86 -8.07
CA ASP A 380 5.07 11.40 -8.86
C ASP A 380 3.74 11.16 -8.11
N PRO A 381 3.04 12.21 -7.66
CA PRO A 381 3.34 13.64 -7.83
C PRO A 381 4.67 14.13 -7.21
N PRO A 382 5.27 15.22 -7.75
CA PRO A 382 6.52 15.76 -7.21
C PRO A 382 6.35 16.34 -5.80
N SER A 383 7.38 16.15 -4.97
CA SER A 383 7.52 16.79 -3.66
C SER A 383 8.17 18.17 -3.76
N SER A 384 7.95 19.00 -2.75
CA SER A 384 8.68 20.27 -2.58
C SER A 384 10.17 20.07 -2.29
N SER A 385 10.54 18.96 -1.65
CA SER A 385 11.95 18.61 -1.38
C SER A 385 12.74 18.43 -2.66
N ARG A 386 13.88 19.13 -2.75
CA ARG A 386 14.81 19.06 -3.88
C ARG A 386 16.02 18.23 -3.49
N HIS A 387 16.31 17.22 -4.30
CA HIS A 387 17.52 16.41 -4.20
C HIS A 387 18.22 16.42 -5.56
N SER A 388 19.55 16.39 -5.55
CA SER A 388 20.34 16.23 -6.76
C SER A 388 20.15 14.83 -7.34
N ASP A 389 20.34 14.67 -8.66
CA ASP A 389 20.26 13.35 -9.30
C ASP A 389 21.29 12.36 -8.74
N SER A 390 22.46 12.85 -8.34
CA SER A 390 23.51 12.03 -7.74
C SER A 390 23.08 11.46 -6.38
N GLU A 391 22.49 12.27 -5.49
CA GLU A 391 21.98 11.80 -4.20
C GLU A 391 20.87 10.76 -4.35
N ILE A 392 19.97 10.98 -5.31
CA ILE A 392 18.89 10.04 -5.63
C ILE A 392 19.49 8.74 -6.17
N ALA A 393 20.45 8.78 -7.10
CA ALA A 393 21.07 7.59 -7.66
C ALA A 393 21.80 6.74 -6.60
N THR A 394 22.56 7.37 -5.71
CA THR A 394 23.22 6.67 -4.58
C THR A 394 22.20 6.05 -3.64
N THR A 395 21.14 6.79 -3.29
CA THR A 395 20.08 6.30 -2.41
C THR A 395 19.30 5.15 -3.07
N HIS A 396 19.00 5.26 -4.36
CA HIS A 396 18.34 4.24 -5.17
C HIS A 396 19.12 2.93 -5.12
N ALA A 397 20.40 2.97 -5.51
CA ALA A 397 21.26 1.78 -5.55
C ALA A 397 21.32 1.06 -4.20
N ARG A 398 21.39 1.82 -3.11
CA ARG A 398 21.41 1.31 -1.74
C ARG A 398 20.08 0.64 -1.34
N ILE A 399 18.95 1.29 -1.59
CA ILE A 399 17.63 0.73 -1.23
C ILE A 399 17.27 -0.45 -2.15
N GLU A 400 17.72 -0.44 -3.41
CA GLU A 400 17.64 -1.59 -4.30
C GLU A 400 18.42 -2.81 -3.77
N ALA A 401 19.60 -2.57 -3.20
CA ALA A 401 20.36 -3.62 -2.54
C ALA A 401 19.61 -4.17 -1.31
N ALA A 402 18.96 -3.30 -0.52
CA ALA A 402 18.08 -3.74 0.57
C ALA A 402 16.92 -4.59 0.04
N PHE A 403 16.25 -4.17 -1.04
CA PHE A 403 15.16 -4.91 -1.65
C PHE A 403 15.62 -6.32 -2.06
N ARG A 404 16.72 -6.45 -2.81
CA ARG A 404 17.29 -7.75 -3.21
C ARG A 404 17.65 -8.63 -2.00
N LYS A 405 18.15 -8.03 -0.92
CA LYS A 405 18.56 -8.74 0.29
C LYS A 405 17.38 -9.28 1.11
N TYR A 406 16.26 -8.58 1.17
CA TYR A 406 15.16 -8.92 2.08
C TYR A 406 13.90 -9.48 1.39
N PHE A 407 13.61 -9.02 0.17
CA PHE A 407 12.39 -9.32 -0.58
C PHE A 407 12.62 -10.48 -1.54
N HIS A 408 12.86 -11.65 -0.96
CA HIS A 408 13.03 -12.89 -1.70
C HIS A 408 12.17 -13.98 -1.08
N ARG A 409 11.99 -15.08 -1.83
CA ARG A 409 11.35 -16.29 -1.30
C ARG A 409 12.19 -16.82 -0.14
N GLY A 410 11.56 -17.27 0.93
CA GLY A 410 12.31 -17.88 2.03
C GLY A 410 13.04 -19.15 1.57
N ASP A 411 14.13 -19.47 2.26
CA ASP A 411 14.88 -20.71 2.01
C ASP A 411 13.93 -21.91 2.11
N PRO A 412 13.82 -22.77 1.08
CA PRO A 412 12.95 -23.94 1.12
C PRO A 412 13.17 -24.86 2.32
N THR A 413 14.39 -24.91 2.88
CA THR A 413 14.73 -25.72 4.05
C THR A 413 14.17 -25.12 5.35
N VAL A 414 14.27 -23.80 5.51
CA VAL A 414 13.71 -23.06 6.65
C VAL A 414 12.19 -22.97 6.55
N GLN A 415 11.64 -22.75 5.34
CA GLN A 415 10.19 -22.69 5.12
C GLN A 415 9.49 -24.03 5.36
N LYS A 416 10.20 -25.18 5.35
CA LYS A 416 9.62 -26.45 5.81
C LYS A 416 9.28 -26.42 7.30
N GLN A 417 9.90 -25.54 8.09
CA GLN A 417 9.70 -25.41 9.53
C GLN A 417 8.57 -24.45 9.93
N GLY A 418 7.98 -23.74 8.95
CA GLY A 418 6.85 -22.82 9.17
C GLY A 418 7.12 -21.40 8.67
N ASP A 419 6.22 -20.48 9.06
CA ASP A 419 6.33 -19.06 8.73
C ASP A 419 7.51 -18.41 9.47
N THR A 420 8.21 -17.49 8.81
CA THR A 420 9.25 -16.66 9.43
C THR A 420 8.76 -15.22 9.57
N TYR A 421 9.11 -14.55 10.67
CA TYR A 421 8.70 -13.17 10.93
C TYR A 421 9.92 -12.33 11.31
N THR A 422 10.18 -11.28 10.54
CA THR A 422 11.32 -10.38 10.75
C THR A 422 10.83 -8.94 10.88
N PRO A 423 10.85 -8.35 12.09
CA PRO A 423 10.69 -6.92 12.27
C PRO A 423 11.87 -6.14 11.67
N VAL A 424 11.58 -5.10 10.91
CA VAL A 424 12.56 -4.24 10.23
C VAL A 424 12.27 -2.78 10.58
N VAL A 425 13.09 -2.18 11.43
CA VAL A 425 12.91 -0.79 11.88
C VAL A 425 13.65 0.16 10.93
N CYS A 426 12.91 0.98 10.19
CA CYS A 426 13.47 1.95 9.26
C CYS A 426 12.56 3.20 9.11
N HIS A 427 12.47 3.76 7.91
CA HIS A 427 12.03 5.13 7.68
C HIS A 427 10.92 5.22 6.64
N ALA A 428 10.16 6.31 6.67
CA ALA A 428 8.94 6.43 5.87
C ALA A 428 9.20 6.32 4.36
N ASN A 429 10.23 6.98 3.83
CA ASN A 429 10.51 6.94 2.38
C ASN A 429 10.94 5.55 1.94
N VAL A 430 11.83 4.92 2.72
CA VAL A 430 12.31 3.56 2.47
C VAL A 430 11.14 2.56 2.47
N ILE A 431 10.25 2.59 3.48
CA ILE A 431 9.12 1.66 3.58
C ILE A 431 8.18 1.82 2.39
N ARG A 432 7.79 3.06 2.07
CA ARG A 432 6.84 3.35 0.98
C ARG A 432 7.39 2.89 -0.37
N TYR A 433 8.67 3.11 -0.64
CA TYR A 433 9.32 2.61 -1.84
C TYR A 433 9.40 1.08 -1.90
N LEU A 434 9.81 0.44 -0.79
CA LEU A 434 9.86 -1.02 -0.71
C LEU A 434 8.48 -1.65 -0.92
N VAL A 435 7.40 -1.01 -0.44
CA VAL A 435 6.02 -1.43 -0.73
C VAL A 435 5.74 -1.35 -2.23
N CYS A 436 6.03 -0.22 -2.89
CA CYS A 436 5.82 -0.10 -4.34
C CYS A 436 6.54 -1.20 -5.11
N ARG A 437 7.81 -1.44 -4.76
CA ARG A 437 8.64 -2.48 -5.37
C ARG A 437 8.12 -3.89 -5.10
N ALA A 438 7.73 -4.19 -3.87
CA ALA A 438 7.22 -5.50 -3.49
C ALA A 438 5.89 -5.82 -4.18
N LEU A 439 5.03 -4.81 -4.32
CA LEU A 439 3.76 -4.92 -5.01
C LEU A 439 3.86 -4.79 -6.52
N GLN A 440 5.05 -4.54 -7.09
CA GLN A 440 5.25 -4.34 -8.53
C GLN A 440 4.26 -3.31 -9.11
N ILE A 441 4.11 -2.20 -8.38
CA ILE A 441 3.39 -1.00 -8.80
C ILE A 441 4.41 0.11 -9.10
N PRO A 442 4.03 1.22 -9.75
CA PRO A 442 4.96 2.28 -10.12
C PRO A 442 5.80 2.76 -8.91
N PRO A 443 7.15 2.68 -8.98
CA PRO A 443 8.01 3.04 -7.86
C PRO A 443 7.94 4.53 -7.51
N GLU A 444 7.57 5.40 -8.46
CA GLU A 444 7.42 6.86 -8.29
C GLU A 444 6.22 7.20 -7.39
N ALA A 445 5.27 6.29 -7.25
CA ALA A 445 4.03 6.50 -6.50
C ALA A 445 4.20 6.44 -4.97
N TRP A 446 5.43 6.30 -4.47
CA TRP A 446 5.73 6.09 -3.06
C TRP A 446 5.24 7.22 -2.14
N LEU A 447 5.14 8.46 -2.62
CA LEU A 447 4.56 9.58 -1.85
C LEU A 447 3.02 9.61 -1.82
N ARG A 448 2.32 8.75 -2.56
CA ARG A 448 0.85 8.59 -2.48
C ARG A 448 0.40 7.86 -1.21
N MET A 449 1.37 7.42 -0.40
CA MET A 449 1.17 6.76 0.88
C MET A 449 1.76 7.62 2.00
N SER A 450 1.11 7.61 3.16
CA SER A 450 1.59 8.27 4.38
C SER A 450 1.62 7.25 5.52
N LEU A 451 2.68 7.27 6.32
CA LEU A 451 2.88 6.32 7.43
C LEU A 451 2.95 7.08 8.75
N ALA A 452 2.31 6.61 9.82
CA ALA A 452 2.48 7.21 11.14
C ALA A 452 3.82 6.77 11.78
N HIS A 453 4.35 7.58 12.70
CA HIS A 453 5.47 7.18 13.55
C HIS A 453 5.14 5.89 14.32
N ALA A 454 6.13 5.00 14.47
CA ALA A 454 5.98 3.66 15.06
C ALA A 454 4.93 2.74 14.39
N SER A 455 4.36 3.14 13.24
CA SER A 455 3.41 2.31 12.50
C SER A 455 4.06 1.10 11.84
N LEU A 456 3.26 0.07 11.58
CA LEU A 456 3.70 -1.19 10.97
C LEU A 456 3.17 -1.33 9.54
N THR A 457 3.98 -1.93 8.69
CA THR A 457 3.62 -2.34 7.33
C THR A 457 4.02 -3.80 7.17
N TRP A 458 3.04 -4.67 6.94
CA TRP A 458 3.26 -6.11 6.88
C TRP A 458 3.21 -6.61 5.44
N ILE A 459 4.35 -7.15 4.97
CA ILE A 459 4.47 -7.80 3.67
C ILE A 459 4.73 -9.30 3.85
N ALA A 460 3.90 -10.13 3.22
CA ALA A 460 4.02 -11.57 3.21
C ALA A 460 4.50 -12.05 1.83
N ILE A 461 5.55 -12.87 1.79
CA ILE A 461 6.14 -13.43 0.58
C ILE A 461 6.02 -14.95 0.64
N GLY A 462 5.14 -15.50 -0.18
CA GLY A 462 4.91 -16.94 -0.27
C GLY A 462 6.06 -17.69 -0.97
N ASN A 463 6.12 -19.00 -0.76
CA ASN A 463 7.10 -19.91 -1.38
C ASN A 463 7.14 -19.86 -2.93
N LYS A 464 6.02 -19.54 -3.58
CA LYS A 464 5.90 -19.36 -5.04
C LYS A 464 6.23 -17.93 -5.50
N GLY A 465 6.66 -17.05 -4.60
CA GLY A 465 6.98 -15.65 -4.89
C GLY A 465 5.77 -14.71 -4.92
N ARG A 466 4.57 -15.19 -4.57
CA ARG A 466 3.40 -14.31 -4.42
C ARG A 466 3.62 -13.38 -3.23
N VAL A 467 3.54 -12.07 -3.49
CA VAL A 467 3.61 -11.03 -2.47
C VAL A 467 2.19 -10.62 -2.07
N SER A 468 1.98 -10.38 -0.77
CA SER A 468 0.75 -9.84 -0.23
C SER A 468 1.05 -8.75 0.79
N LEU A 469 0.54 -7.54 0.55
CA LEU A 469 0.49 -6.47 1.55
C LEU A 469 -0.69 -6.74 2.49
N ARG A 470 -0.40 -7.03 3.77
CA ARG A 470 -1.40 -7.35 4.80
C ARG A 470 -1.87 -6.11 5.56
N SER A 471 -0.99 -5.14 5.74
CA SER A 471 -1.31 -3.81 6.25
C SER A 471 -0.24 -2.79 5.84
N LEU A 472 -0.61 -1.52 5.77
CA LEU A 472 0.29 -0.39 5.48
C LEU A 472 0.05 0.71 6.51
N GLY A 473 1.12 1.15 7.16
CA GLY A 473 1.04 2.31 8.07
C GLY A 473 0.11 2.10 9.26
N GLU A 474 -0.07 0.85 9.68
CA GLU A 474 -0.98 0.46 10.75
C GLU A 474 -0.53 1.03 12.09
N ALA A 475 -1.40 1.86 12.69
CA ALA A 475 -1.13 2.54 13.95
C ALA A 475 -2.27 2.36 14.97
N SER A 476 -3.30 1.56 14.69
CA SER A 476 -4.46 1.44 15.60
C SER A 476 -4.18 0.77 16.95
N HIS A 477 -2.99 0.20 17.17
CA HIS A 477 -2.49 -0.20 18.49
C HIS A 477 -1.93 0.98 19.32
N ILE A 478 -1.80 2.16 18.72
CA ILE A 478 -1.38 3.41 19.36
C ILE A 478 -2.63 4.27 19.62
N PRO A 479 -2.84 4.79 20.84
CA PRO A 479 -3.91 5.73 21.13
C PRO A 479 -3.84 6.98 20.23
N PRO A 480 -4.99 7.53 19.77
CA PRO A 480 -5.03 8.66 18.84
C PRO A 480 -4.19 9.87 19.25
N GLU A 481 -4.17 10.22 20.54
CA GLU A 481 -3.42 11.35 21.10
C GLU A 481 -1.90 11.20 21.01
N LEU A 482 -1.40 9.98 20.82
CA LEU A 482 0.02 9.71 20.58
C LEU A 482 0.33 9.50 19.10
N GLN A 483 -0.63 9.56 18.18
CA GLN A 483 -0.35 9.35 16.76
C GLN A 483 0.21 10.61 16.11
N SER A 484 1.34 10.48 15.42
CA SER A 484 1.93 11.53 14.60
C SER A 484 2.47 10.94 13.29
N ARG A 485 2.69 11.77 12.26
CA ARG A 485 3.10 11.33 10.90
C ARG A 485 4.34 12.03 10.41
#